data_AF-A0A7C4CFL7-F1
#
_entry.id   AF-A0A7C4CFL7-F1
#
_cell.length_a   1.000
_cell.length_b   1.000
_cell.length_c   1.000
_cell.angle_alpha   90.00
_cell.angle_beta   90.00
_cell.angle_gamma   90.00
#
_symmetry.space_group_name_H-M   'P 1'
#
loop_
_entity.id
_entity.type
_entity.pdbx_description
1 polymer ?
#
loop_
_entity_poly.entity_id
_entity_poly.type
_entity_poly.pdbx_seq_one_letter_code
_entity_poly.pdbx_strand_id
1 'polypeptide(L)'
;MTSRRKRAGISAVVGAAIGIMIFFTVMIPMWIFMQSVQTLFMDEVARRLQFEIEKLNEKLDIRVTLQPPELDTFGRRQVFLIIGNRGPIEINVPTLYVESSRIGLQRVDRQYKLAPGEYILEPINFYVEP
;
A
#
# COMPACT_ATOMS: atom_id res chain seq x y z
N MET A 1 68.45 -34.71 6.76
CA MET A 1 67.82 -33.39 6.46
C MET A 1 66.47 -33.46 5.72
N THR A 2 65.89 -34.65 5.51
CA THR A 2 64.70 -34.88 4.66
C THR A 2 63.34 -34.84 5.38
N SER A 3 63.30 -34.97 6.72
CA SER A 3 62.06 -35.02 7.51
C SER A 3 61.32 -33.68 7.61
N ARG A 4 62.05 -32.55 7.70
CA ARG A 4 61.46 -31.20 7.87
C ARG A 4 60.64 -30.74 6.65
N ARG A 5 61.10 -31.01 5.42
CA ARG A 5 60.35 -30.66 4.19
C ARG A 5 59.06 -31.44 4.03
N LYS A 6 59.04 -32.73 4.41
CA LYS A 6 57.81 -33.55 4.38
C LYS A 6 56.74 -33.01 5.32
N ARG A 7 57.10 -32.60 6.53
CA ARG A 7 56.16 -31.99 7.49
C ARG A 7 55.61 -30.64 7.02
N ALA A 8 56.44 -29.81 6.37
CA ALA A 8 56.01 -28.54 5.80
C ALA A 8 55.03 -28.69 4.63
N GLY A 9 55.22 -29.72 3.78
CA GLY A 9 54.26 -30.06 2.72
C GLY A 9 52.91 -30.50 3.27
N ILE A 10 52.90 -31.29 4.35
CA ILE A 10 51.67 -31.75 5.00
C ILE A 10 50.90 -30.57 5.63
N SER A 11 51.58 -29.64 6.31
CA SER A 11 50.92 -28.47 6.90
C SER A 11 50.32 -27.53 5.84
N ALA A 12 50.98 -27.37 4.69
CA ALA A 12 50.46 -26.56 3.60
C ALA A 12 49.19 -27.18 2.98
N VAL A 13 49.16 -28.50 2.82
CA VAL A 13 47.98 -29.23 2.31
C VAL A 13 46.81 -29.13 3.28
N VAL A 14 47.05 -29.27 4.58
CA VAL A 14 46.00 -29.16 5.60
C VAL A 14 45.44 -27.73 5.66
N GLY A 15 46.29 -26.70 5.59
CA GLY A 15 45.84 -25.31 5.53
C GLY A 15 45.02 -25.01 4.28
N ALA A 16 45.43 -25.51 3.12
CA ALA A 16 44.67 -25.38 1.88
C ALA A 16 43.31 -26.09 1.95
N ALA A 17 43.26 -27.29 2.53
CA ALA A 17 42.01 -28.04 2.69
C ALA A 17 41.00 -27.32 3.60
N ILE A 18 41.48 -26.76 4.72
CA ILE A 18 40.65 -25.94 5.63
C ILE A 18 40.16 -24.68 4.92
N GLY A 19 41.03 -23.99 4.17
CA GLY A 19 40.66 -22.79 3.42
C GLY A 19 39.56 -23.07 2.39
N ILE A 20 39.66 -24.19 1.66
CA ILE A 20 38.64 -24.63 0.70
C ILE A 20 37.32 -24.92 1.44
N MET A 21 37.35 -25.66 2.56
CA MET A 21 36.15 -25.92 3.35
C MET A 21 35.46 -24.63 3.80
N ILE A 22 36.20 -23.67 4.37
CA ILE A 22 35.63 -22.39 4.81
C ILE A 22 35.00 -21.64 3.64
N PHE A 23 35.67 -21.61 2.49
CA PHE A 23 35.15 -20.94 1.30
C PHE A 23 33.79 -21.51 0.86
N PHE A 24 33.67 -22.84 0.77
CA PHE A 24 32.42 -23.47 0.33
C PHE A 24 31.32 -23.44 1.40
N THR A 25 31.67 -23.55 2.68
CA THR A 25 30.69 -23.63 3.78
C THR A 25 30.24 -22.27 4.30
N VAL A 26 31.06 -21.22 4.15
CA VAL A 26 30.77 -19.89 4.71
C VAL A 26 30.64 -18.85 3.61
N MET A 27 31.66 -18.69 2.75
CA MET A 27 31.69 -17.58 1.79
C MET A 27 30.58 -17.69 0.74
N ILE A 28 30.38 -18.88 0.16
CA ILE A 28 29.34 -19.08 -0.86
C ILE A 28 27.93 -18.89 -0.28
N PRO A 29 27.54 -19.53 0.84
CA PRO A 29 26.22 -19.31 1.42
C PRO A 29 25.98 -17.85 1.85
N MET A 30 27.00 -17.18 2.41
CA MET A 30 26.88 -15.77 2.77
C MET A 30 26.68 -14.87 1.56
N TRP A 31 27.39 -15.12 0.46
CA TRP A 31 27.20 -14.37 -0.78
C TRP A 31 25.76 -14.54 -1.28
N ILE A 32 25.28 -15.77 -1.38
CA ILE A 32 23.92 -16.08 -1.84
C ILE A 32 22.90 -15.38 -0.94
N PHE A 33 23.08 -15.47 0.38
CA PHE A 33 22.21 -14.80 1.34
C PHE A 33 22.17 -13.28 1.12
N MET A 34 23.32 -12.64 0.89
CA MET A 34 23.38 -11.21 0.64
C MET A 34 22.64 -10.80 -0.65
N GLN A 35 22.73 -11.61 -1.70
CA GLN A 35 21.94 -11.41 -2.92
C GLN A 35 20.44 -11.57 -2.66
N SER A 36 20.03 -12.55 -1.86
CA SER A 36 18.63 -12.75 -1.48
C SER A 36 18.08 -11.57 -0.66
N VAL A 37 18.87 -11.02 0.27
CA VAL A 37 18.45 -9.85 1.05
C VAL A 37 18.34 -8.61 0.17
N GLN A 38 19.30 -8.39 -0.74
CA GLN A 38 19.25 -7.27 -1.67
C GLN A 38 18.02 -7.32 -2.58
N THR A 39 17.72 -8.49 -3.15
CA THR A 39 16.55 -8.67 -4.00
C THR A 39 15.26 -8.42 -3.24
N LEU A 40 15.12 -8.99 -2.04
CA LEU A 40 13.96 -8.75 -1.17
C LEU A 40 13.78 -7.26 -0.84
N PHE A 41 14.88 -6.58 -0.51
CA PHE A 41 14.84 -5.15 -0.19
C PHE A 41 14.39 -4.32 -1.39
N MET A 42 14.93 -4.58 -2.58
CA MET A 42 14.53 -3.87 -3.79
C MET A 42 13.06 -4.10 -4.14
N ASP A 43 12.57 -5.32 -3.93
CA ASP A 43 11.17 -5.67 -4.13
C ASP A 43 10.25 -4.89 -3.18
N GLU A 44 10.63 -4.76 -1.91
CA GLU A 44 9.85 -4.02 -0.92
C GLU A 44 9.87 -2.51 -1.19
N VAL A 45 11.02 -1.97 -1.59
CA VAL A 45 11.13 -0.57 -2.01
C VAL A 45 10.28 -0.31 -3.24
N ALA A 46 10.28 -1.20 -4.23
CA ALA A 46 9.45 -1.08 -5.43
C ALA A 46 7.96 -1.13 -5.09
N ARG A 47 7.54 -2.09 -4.24
CA ARG A 47 6.16 -2.17 -3.73
C ARG A 47 5.74 -0.90 -3.02
N ARG A 48 6.60 -0.37 -2.14
CA ARG A 48 6.30 0.85 -1.41
C ARG A 48 6.22 2.07 -2.30
N LEU A 49 7.12 2.18 -3.29
CA LEU A 49 7.07 3.23 -4.29
C LEU A 49 5.78 3.17 -5.11
N GLN A 50 5.37 1.97 -5.55
CA GLN A 50 4.11 1.77 -6.25
C GLN A 50 2.92 2.21 -5.41
N PHE A 51 2.87 1.80 -4.14
CA PHE A 51 1.81 2.22 -3.21
C PHE A 51 1.77 3.74 -3.01
N GLU A 52 2.92 4.40 -2.89
CA GLU A 52 2.99 5.86 -2.78
C GLU A 52 2.52 6.56 -4.07
N ILE A 53 2.87 6.03 -5.24
CA ILE A 53 2.39 6.53 -6.54
C ILE A 53 0.88 6.33 -6.68
N GLU A 54 0.35 5.17 -6.28
CA GLU A 54 -1.09 4.91 -6.26
C GLU A 54 -1.80 5.92 -5.37
N LYS A 55 -1.30 6.14 -4.14
CA LYS A 55 -1.86 7.14 -3.23
C LYS A 55 -1.80 8.57 -3.77
N LEU A 56 -0.75 8.94 -4.50
CA LEU A 56 -0.65 10.28 -5.13
C LEU A 56 -1.59 10.44 -6.32
N ASN A 57 -1.89 9.35 -7.04
CA ASN A 57 -2.81 9.34 -8.18
C ASN A 57 -4.28 9.17 -7.76
N GLU A 58 -4.54 8.78 -6.51
CA GLU A 58 -5.87 8.73 -5.93
C GLU A 58 -6.44 10.16 -5.80
N LYS A 59 -7.26 10.57 -6.77
CA LYS A 59 -7.89 11.90 -6.81
C LYS A 59 -9.41 11.77 -6.73
N LEU A 60 -9.90 11.65 -5.50
CA LEU A 60 -11.33 11.61 -5.18
C LEU A 60 -11.88 13.04 -5.07
N ASP A 61 -12.93 13.37 -5.83
CA ASP A 61 -13.70 14.60 -5.72
C ASP A 61 -15.00 14.28 -4.97
N ILE A 62 -15.18 14.85 -3.79
CA ILE A 62 -16.39 14.70 -2.98
C ILE A 62 -17.09 16.05 -2.96
N ARG A 63 -18.33 16.08 -3.43
CA ARG A 63 -19.19 17.27 -3.36
C ARG A 63 -20.49 16.90 -2.67
N VAL A 64 -20.96 17.79 -1.82
CA VAL A 64 -22.23 17.63 -1.12
C VAL A 64 -23.14 18.76 -1.58
N THR A 65 -24.33 18.41 -2.05
CA THR A 65 -25.35 19.39 -2.45
C THR A 65 -26.65 19.13 -1.71
N LEU A 66 -27.39 20.19 -1.44
CA LEU A 66 -28.76 20.07 -0.93
C LEU A 66 -29.70 19.81 -2.11
N GLN A 67 -30.79 19.10 -1.84
CA GLN A 67 -31.88 18.96 -2.79
C GLN A 67 -32.34 20.36 -3.28
N PRO A 68 -32.58 20.53 -4.59
CA PRO A 68 -33.13 21.77 -5.11
C PRO A 68 -34.43 22.12 -4.38
N PRO A 69 -34.65 23.40 -4.03
CA PRO A 69 -35.83 23.85 -3.29
C PRO A 69 -37.16 23.58 -4.01
N GLU A 70 -37.10 23.26 -5.32
CA GLU A 70 -38.26 22.95 -6.17
C GLU A 70 -38.88 21.56 -5.91
N LEU A 71 -38.14 20.63 -5.29
CA LEU A 71 -38.65 19.30 -4.91
C LEU A 71 -38.93 19.17 -3.39
N ASP A 72 -38.81 20.26 -2.63
CA ASP A 72 -38.92 20.27 -1.18
C ASP A 72 -40.40 20.24 -0.75
N THR A 73 -40.98 19.04 -0.70
CA THR A 73 -42.43 18.85 -0.48
C THR A 73 -42.85 19.05 0.98
N PHE A 74 -41.90 19.11 1.93
CA PHE A 74 -42.18 19.15 3.37
C PHE A 74 -41.17 19.99 4.21
N GLY A 75 -40.35 20.83 3.59
CA GLY A 75 -39.34 21.63 4.30
C GLY A 75 -38.22 20.79 4.92
N ARG A 76 -37.96 19.61 4.34
CA ARG A 76 -36.92 18.66 4.76
C ARG A 76 -35.97 18.50 3.60
N ARG A 77 -34.87 19.26 3.63
CA ARG A 77 -33.86 19.20 2.55
C ARG A 77 -33.05 17.93 2.70
N GLN A 78 -33.17 17.02 1.75
CA GLN A 78 -32.31 15.85 1.69
C GLN A 78 -30.92 16.24 1.18
N VAL A 79 -29.89 15.67 1.78
CA VAL A 79 -28.51 15.84 1.32
C VAL A 79 -28.21 14.84 0.20
N PHE A 80 -27.67 15.35 -0.90
CA PHE A 80 -27.14 14.56 -2.01
C PHE A 80 -25.61 14.57 -1.98
N LEU A 81 -25.06 13.38 -2.13
CA LEU A 81 -23.63 13.16 -2.24
C LEU A 81 -23.27 12.92 -3.71
N ILE A 82 -22.25 13.62 -4.14
CA ILE A 82 -21.60 13.42 -5.43
C ILE A 82 -20.18 12.96 -5.13
N ILE A 83 -19.88 11.70 -5.41
CA ILE A 83 -18.52 11.17 -5.32
C ILE A 83 -18.03 10.90 -6.73
N GLY A 84 -16.88 11.45 -7.09
CA GLY A 84 -16.27 11.27 -8.39
C GLY A 84 -14.81 10.86 -8.29
N ASN A 85 -14.41 9.89 -9.10
CA ASN A 85 -13.00 9.54 -9.26
C ASN A 85 -12.42 10.33 -10.44
N ARG A 86 -11.60 11.35 -10.15
CA ARG A 86 -10.87 12.13 -11.17
C ARG A 86 -9.46 11.59 -11.42
N GLY A 87 -9.08 10.53 -10.73
CA GLY A 87 -7.80 9.86 -10.88
C GLY A 87 -7.80 8.89 -12.06
N PRO A 88 -6.60 8.48 -12.54
CA PRO A 88 -6.45 7.47 -13.58
C PRO A 88 -6.60 6.02 -13.08
N ILE A 89 -6.73 5.82 -11.76
CA ILE A 89 -6.79 4.51 -11.11
C ILE A 89 -8.13 4.32 -10.38
N GLU A 90 -8.56 3.08 -10.22
CA GLU A 90 -9.78 2.73 -9.50
C GLU A 90 -9.67 3.06 -8.00
N ILE A 91 -10.73 3.66 -7.43
CA ILE A 91 -10.76 4.07 -6.01
C ILE A 91 -11.81 3.24 -5.27
N ASN A 92 -11.42 2.76 -4.08
CA ASN A 92 -12.33 2.08 -3.16
C ASN A 92 -12.54 2.95 -1.91
N VAL A 93 -13.78 3.39 -1.70
CA VAL A 93 -14.20 4.14 -0.51
C VAL A 93 -14.89 3.18 0.45
N PRO A 94 -14.19 2.68 1.49
CA PRO A 94 -14.71 1.61 2.35
C PRO A 94 -15.77 2.10 3.33
N THR A 95 -15.77 3.38 3.68
CA THR A 95 -16.72 3.97 4.62
C THR A 95 -16.77 5.48 4.40
N LEU A 96 -17.98 6.01 4.44
CA LEU A 96 -18.23 7.44 4.45
C LEU A 96 -18.75 7.85 5.83
N TYR A 97 -18.17 8.92 6.39
CA TYR A 97 -18.66 9.54 7.61
C TYR A 97 -19.22 10.91 7.26
N VAL A 98 -20.42 11.19 7.77
CA VAL A 98 -21.09 12.49 7.61
C VAL A 98 -21.19 13.09 9.01
N GLU A 99 -20.62 14.28 9.18
CA GLU A 99 -20.72 15.02 10.44
C GLU A 99 -21.87 16.02 10.37
N SER A 100 -22.66 16.07 11.45
CA SER A 100 -23.65 17.11 11.66
C SER A 100 -23.50 17.72 13.04
N SER A 101 -23.64 19.04 13.13
CA SER A 101 -23.62 19.77 14.40
C SER A 101 -24.73 19.36 15.38
N ARG A 102 -25.81 18.71 14.92
CA ARG A 102 -26.93 18.27 15.79
C ARG A 102 -26.88 16.77 16.14
N ILE A 103 -26.58 15.91 15.17
CA ILE A 103 -26.66 14.44 15.32
C ILE A 103 -25.27 13.83 15.63
N GLY A 104 -24.21 14.61 15.42
CA GLY A 104 -22.83 14.14 15.56
C GLY A 104 -22.33 13.41 14.30
N LEU A 105 -21.29 12.60 14.46
CA LEU A 105 -20.69 11.81 13.38
C LEU A 105 -21.57 10.59 13.08
N GLN A 106 -22.15 10.53 11.90
CA GLN A 106 -22.93 9.39 11.43
C GLN A 106 -22.14 8.62 10.37
N ARG A 107 -22.09 7.30 10.53
CA ARG A 107 -21.53 6.41 9.53
C ARG A 107 -22.58 6.10 8.47
N VAL A 108 -22.20 6.22 7.19
CA VAL A 108 -22.98 5.70 6.08
C VAL A 108 -22.40 4.34 5.72
N ASP A 109 -23.13 3.27 6.08
CA ASP A 109 -22.73 1.87 5.83
C ASP A 109 -22.90 1.50 4.34
N ARG A 110 -22.14 2.16 3.47
CA ARG A 110 -22.01 1.82 2.05
C ARG A 110 -20.55 1.87 1.62
N GLN A 111 -20.19 0.93 0.77
CA GLN A 111 -18.88 0.88 0.11
C GLN A 111 -19.05 1.35 -1.32
N TYR A 112 -18.19 2.27 -1.75
CA TYR A 112 -18.18 2.76 -3.13
C TYR A 112 -16.93 2.29 -3.83
N LYS A 113 -17.12 1.74 -5.03
CA LYS A 113 -16.03 1.36 -5.91
C LYS A 113 -16.21 2.17 -7.19
N LEU A 114 -15.25 3.05 -7.46
CA LEU A 114 -15.33 4.06 -8.53
C LEU A 114 -14.24 3.81 -9.56
N ALA A 115 -14.64 3.46 -10.78
CA ALA A 115 -13.74 3.38 -11.91
C ALA A 115 -13.18 4.77 -12.27
N PRO A 116 -12.05 4.86 -13.00
CA PRO A 116 -11.50 6.14 -13.44
C PRO A 116 -12.53 6.97 -14.24
N GLY A 117 -12.80 8.20 -13.80
CA GLY A 117 -13.76 9.10 -14.42
C GLY A 117 -15.23 8.85 -14.05
N GLU A 118 -15.53 7.87 -13.20
CA GLU A 118 -16.89 7.57 -12.75
C GLU A 118 -17.37 8.57 -11.70
N TYR A 119 -18.66 8.89 -11.75
CA TYR A 119 -19.36 9.74 -10.79
C TYR A 119 -20.61 9.03 -10.29
N ILE A 120 -20.78 8.97 -8.98
CA ILE A 120 -21.96 8.46 -8.31
C ILE A 120 -22.70 9.62 -7.67
N LEU A 121 -24.00 9.69 -7.93
CA LEU A 121 -24.93 10.70 -7.42
C LEU A 121 -25.99 9.98 -6.60
N GLU A 122 -25.95 10.14 -5.28
CA GLU A 122 -26.87 9.43 -4.40
C GLU A 122 -27.46 10.34 -3.31
N PRO A 123 -28.75 10.15 -2.97
CA PRO A 123 -29.31 10.74 -1.78
C PRO A 123 -28.77 10.03 -0.53
N ILE A 124 -28.25 10.79 0.42
CA ILE A 124 -27.99 10.30 1.78
C ILE A 124 -29.30 10.44 2.56
N ASN A 125 -29.62 9.48 3.43
CA ASN A 125 -30.73 9.60 4.39
C ASN A 125 -30.38 10.59 5.53
N PHE A 126 -29.93 11.77 5.14
CA PHE A 126 -29.60 12.87 6.02
C PHE A 126 -30.52 14.05 5.65
N TYR A 127 -31.34 14.47 6.60
CA TYR A 127 -32.28 15.57 6.44
C TYR A 127 -31.74 16.78 7.18
N VAL A 128 -31.62 17.90 6.47
CA VAL A 128 -31.34 19.20 7.07
C VAL A 128 -32.69 19.83 7.40
N GLU A 129 -33.04 19.83 8.68
CA GLU A 129 -34.14 20.63 9.21
C GLU A 129 -33.71 22.12 9.28
N PRO A 130 -34.64 23.06 9.11
CA PRO A 130 -34.35 24.50 9.22
C PRO A 130 -33.79 24.94 10.59
#